data_AF-A0AB36CLY0-F1
#
_entry.id   AF-A0AB36CLY0-F1
#
_cell.length_a   1.000
_cell.length_b   1.000
_cell.length_c   1.000
_cell.angle_alpha   90.00
_cell.angle_beta   90.00
_cell.angle_gamma   90.00
#
_symmetry.space_group_name_H-M   'P 1'
#
loop_
_entity.id
_entity.type
_entity.pdbx_description
1 polymer ?
#
loop_
_entity_poly.entity_id
_entity_poly.type
_entity_poly.pdbx_seq_one_letter_code
_entity_poly.pdbx_strand_id
1 'polypeptide(L)'
;MKRSRSLCRSLQAPARRRSFSAMAIASAAVLTLSIASCSNPETDAESGASSPSTTTVTVTSVAEETTSEPPSSEATEPSSLNMYRHVINNPEKFPVKGNASFVPRGGYSYALVEAAGDELPELLLMVHGQWSSPISVFTIEDGGLVQASGVLIDGAPTGGSQRLRVKGSRSGSGLYQVDHHSLSGQGVSTLFGFSDETLYAASGAESYNMASPPADHHEIVWTDTSDASVLESWSGPGSIIYGQPPAASEPKPPSESSQAEDSDIQQFTGVVYEKTAQELMDGGETPNGEPWDELHIVMELDNPRDVTAVNYGTNKVTRFVDEVALISDENGYDWSQHIGQRITISVVFDQMRFPSDASLPLGALRIFDFTQIE
;
A
#
# COMPACT_ATOMS: atom_id res chain seq x y z
N MET A 1 7.89 -80.54 13.89
CA MET A 1 6.60 -80.89 14.54
C MET A 1 5.65 -79.70 14.43
N LYS A 2 4.50 -79.93 13.74
CA LYS A 2 3.13 -79.36 13.91
C LYS A 2 2.94 -77.83 13.87
N ARG A 3 2.29 -77.24 12.82
CA ARG A 3 0.82 -77.08 12.57
C ARG A 3 0.19 -75.98 13.47
N SER A 4 -0.75 -75.10 13.08
CA SER A 4 -1.56 -74.85 11.88
C SER A 4 -2.53 -73.67 12.14
N ARG A 5 -3.01 -73.01 11.06
CA ARG A 5 -4.32 -72.29 10.86
C ARG A 5 -4.57 -70.97 11.62
N SER A 6 -4.80 -69.82 10.95
CA SER A 6 -5.84 -69.38 9.99
C SER A 6 -7.07 -68.78 10.68
N LEU A 7 -7.36 -67.50 10.37
CA LEU A 7 -8.72 -67.00 10.10
C LEU A 7 -8.66 -65.67 9.33
N CYS A 8 -9.15 -65.70 8.10
CA CYS A 8 -9.60 -64.54 7.32
C CYS A 8 -10.83 -63.91 7.99
N ARG A 9 -10.95 -62.58 7.92
CA ARG A 9 -12.26 -61.92 7.76
C ARG A 9 -12.12 -60.65 6.93
N SER A 10 -12.89 -60.62 5.85
CA SER A 10 -13.12 -59.52 4.91
C SER A 10 -14.23 -58.58 5.40
N LEU A 11 -14.40 -57.47 4.66
CA LEU A 11 -15.51 -56.49 4.67
C LEU A 11 -15.36 -55.42 5.76
N GLN A 12 -15.48 -54.11 5.54
CA GLN A 12 -16.19 -53.34 4.52
C GLN A 12 -15.68 -51.88 4.57
N ALA A 13 -15.45 -51.25 3.43
CA ALA A 13 -15.30 -49.81 3.32
C ALA A 13 -16.69 -49.14 3.34
N PRO A 14 -16.89 -48.02 4.06
CA PRO A 14 -18.03 -47.16 3.80
C PRO A 14 -17.68 -46.11 2.73
N ALA A 15 -18.28 -46.30 1.55
CA ALA A 15 -18.48 -45.24 0.57
C ALA A 15 -19.31 -44.12 1.20
N ARG A 16 -18.78 -42.90 1.27
CA ARG A 16 -19.60 -41.70 1.49
C ARG A 16 -19.77 -40.97 0.17
N ARG A 17 -21.05 -40.85 -0.19
CA ARG A 17 -21.57 -40.34 -1.45
C ARG A 17 -21.27 -38.87 -1.62
N ARG A 18 -20.97 -38.54 -2.87
CA ARG A 18 -20.97 -37.21 -3.47
C ARG A 18 -22.33 -36.54 -3.26
N SER A 19 -22.30 -35.26 -2.91
CA SER A 19 -23.35 -34.30 -3.23
C SER A 19 -22.69 -33.08 -3.86
N PHE A 20 -22.54 -33.15 -5.18
CA PHE A 20 -22.31 -31.98 -6.03
C PHE A 20 -23.65 -31.25 -6.15
N SER A 21 -23.78 -30.09 -5.52
CA SER A 21 -24.82 -29.14 -5.90
C SER A 21 -24.30 -28.29 -7.05
N ALA A 22 -24.58 -28.76 -8.26
CA ALA A 22 -24.52 -27.93 -9.46
C ALA A 22 -25.72 -26.98 -9.42
N MET A 23 -25.47 -25.68 -9.26
CA MET A 23 -26.48 -24.66 -9.53
C MET A 23 -26.24 -24.13 -10.95
N ALA A 24 -26.99 -24.69 -11.89
CA ALA A 24 -27.16 -24.14 -13.21
C ALA A 24 -28.04 -22.89 -13.10
N ILE A 25 -27.57 -21.76 -13.62
CA ILE A 25 -28.43 -20.62 -13.95
C ILE A 25 -28.41 -20.47 -15.47
N ALA A 26 -29.63 -20.51 -16.01
CA ALA A 26 -29.95 -20.61 -17.41
C ALA A 26 -29.59 -19.36 -18.20
N SER A 27 -29.01 -19.59 -19.38
CA SER A 27 -28.92 -18.64 -20.48
C SER A 27 -30.33 -18.26 -20.95
N ALA A 28 -30.62 -16.96 -21.02
CA ALA A 28 -31.72 -16.42 -21.83
C ALA A 28 -31.11 -15.70 -23.03
N ALA A 29 -31.22 -16.34 -24.19
CA ALA A 29 -30.98 -15.73 -25.49
C ALA A 29 -32.25 -14.99 -25.94
N VAL A 30 -32.12 -13.72 -26.36
CA VAL A 30 -33.09 -13.04 -27.23
C VAL A 30 -32.35 -12.47 -28.43
N LEU A 31 -32.92 -12.75 -29.60
CA LEU A 31 -32.46 -12.45 -30.95
C LEU A 31 -32.46 -10.95 -31.30
N THR A 32 -31.35 -10.54 -31.94
CA THR A 32 -31.15 -9.68 -33.13
C THR A 32 -32.09 -8.51 -33.44
N LEU A 33 -31.47 -7.34 -33.72
CA LEU A 33 -31.75 -6.59 -34.95
C LEU A 33 -30.45 -5.97 -35.49
N SER A 34 -30.07 -6.36 -36.70
CA SER A 34 -28.98 -5.78 -37.49
C SER A 34 -29.55 -4.72 -38.42
N ILE A 35 -28.93 -3.54 -38.47
CA ILE A 35 -28.92 -2.71 -39.69
C ILE A 35 -27.48 -2.35 -40.00
N ALA A 36 -27.03 -2.87 -41.15
CA ALA A 36 -25.84 -2.43 -41.83
C ALA A 36 -26.13 -1.08 -42.51
N SER A 37 -25.16 -0.18 -42.54
CA SER A 37 -25.06 0.81 -43.63
C SER A 37 -23.59 1.09 -43.90
N CYS A 38 -23.12 0.58 -45.04
CA CYS A 38 -21.86 0.96 -45.67
C CYS A 38 -22.12 2.05 -46.74
N SER A 39 -21.01 2.66 -47.17
CA SER A 39 -20.71 3.35 -48.45
C SER A 39 -21.13 4.82 -48.69
N ASN A 40 -20.13 5.73 -48.60
CA ASN A 40 -19.40 6.48 -49.67
C ASN A 40 -20.16 6.94 -50.95
N PRO A 41 -19.58 7.84 -51.79
CA PRO A 41 -19.09 9.23 -51.61
C PRO A 41 -19.63 10.18 -52.73
N GLU A 42 -19.10 11.41 -52.79
CA GLU A 42 -19.00 12.33 -53.96
C GLU A 42 -20.23 12.67 -54.82
N THR A 43 -20.56 13.97 -54.93
CA THR A 43 -20.53 14.64 -56.25
C THR A 43 -20.39 16.15 -56.13
N ASP A 44 -19.46 16.67 -56.92
CA ASP A 44 -19.13 18.06 -57.21
C ASP A 44 -20.29 18.89 -57.77
N ALA A 45 -20.19 20.20 -57.55
CA ALA A 45 -20.61 21.18 -58.56
C ALA A 45 -19.51 22.25 -58.70
N GLU A 46 -18.82 22.10 -59.83
CA GLU A 46 -17.73 22.87 -60.39
C GLU A 46 -18.17 24.27 -60.87
N SER A 47 -17.19 25.17 -60.92
CA SER A 47 -16.88 26.03 -62.08
C SER A 47 -16.92 27.54 -61.83
N GLY A 48 -15.79 28.19 -62.14
CA GLY A 48 -15.69 29.64 -62.28
C GLY A 48 -14.27 30.20 -62.17
N ALA A 49 -13.33 29.70 -62.96
CA ALA A 49 -12.00 30.29 -63.10
C ALA A 49 -12.02 31.62 -63.87
N SER A 50 -11.21 32.59 -63.43
CA SER A 50 -10.16 33.29 -64.21
C SER A 50 -10.07 34.80 -63.99
N SER A 51 -8.89 35.19 -63.46
CA SER A 51 -8.13 36.43 -63.61
C SER A 51 -8.09 37.01 -65.05
N PRO A 52 -7.53 38.23 -65.33
CA PRO A 52 -6.52 38.97 -64.54
C PRO A 52 -6.68 40.51 -64.46
N SER A 53 -5.88 41.17 -63.60
CA SER A 53 -5.14 42.36 -64.02
C SER A 53 -4.02 42.78 -63.05
N THR A 54 -2.90 43.09 -63.67
CA THR A 54 -1.55 43.40 -63.19
C THR A 54 -1.47 44.70 -62.37
N THR A 55 -0.67 44.73 -61.31
CA THR A 55 0.08 45.94 -60.90
C THR A 55 1.42 45.51 -60.31
N THR A 56 2.48 45.99 -60.94
CA THR A 56 3.89 45.81 -60.57
C THR A 56 4.33 46.96 -59.68
N VAL A 57 4.95 46.69 -58.52
CA VAL A 57 5.88 47.64 -57.86
C VAL A 57 7.09 46.88 -57.35
N THR A 58 8.23 47.53 -57.54
CA THR A 58 9.61 47.04 -57.61
C THR A 58 10.25 46.72 -56.26
N VAL A 59 11.19 45.78 -56.33
CA VAL A 59 12.09 45.22 -55.31
C VAL A 59 12.96 46.26 -54.58
N THR A 60 13.21 46.04 -53.27
CA THR A 60 14.52 46.34 -52.66
C THR A 60 14.91 45.15 -51.78
N SER A 61 16.07 44.57 -52.08
CA SER A 61 16.70 43.44 -51.40
C SER A 61 17.59 43.95 -50.26
N VAL A 62 17.68 43.18 -49.17
CA VAL A 62 18.92 42.61 -48.58
C VAL A 62 18.69 42.31 -47.09
N ALA A 63 18.71 41.02 -46.73
CA ALA A 63 19.57 40.40 -45.71
C ALA A 63 18.92 39.10 -45.22
N GLU A 64 19.54 37.96 -45.54
CA GLU A 64 19.36 36.72 -44.78
C GLU A 64 19.81 36.98 -43.33
N GLU A 65 18.88 36.93 -42.40
CA GLU A 65 19.19 36.49 -41.03
C GLU A 65 18.60 35.10 -40.86
N THR A 66 19.49 34.13 -40.92
CA THR A 66 19.31 32.79 -40.37
C THR A 66 18.93 32.92 -38.90
N THR A 67 17.65 33.08 -38.61
CA THR A 67 17.11 32.91 -37.27
C THR A 67 17.11 31.42 -37.00
N SER A 68 18.21 30.96 -36.40
CA SER A 68 18.27 29.71 -35.67
C SER A 68 17.16 29.72 -34.62
N GLU A 69 16.03 29.10 -34.94
CA GLU A 69 15.02 28.71 -33.97
C GLU A 69 15.70 27.74 -33.00
N PRO A 70 15.87 28.11 -31.70
CA PRO A 70 16.36 27.15 -30.73
C PRO A 70 15.31 26.05 -30.62
N PRO A 71 15.69 24.77 -30.50
CA PRO A 71 14.71 23.73 -30.23
C PRO A 71 13.99 24.10 -28.92
N SER A 72 12.69 24.32 -29.03
CA SER A 72 11.79 24.38 -27.90
C SER A 72 11.82 23.01 -27.22
N SER A 73 12.76 22.86 -26.30
CA SER A 73 12.73 21.85 -25.25
C SER A 73 11.55 22.24 -24.35
N GLU A 74 10.36 21.76 -24.70
CA GLU A 74 9.14 21.98 -23.94
C GLU A 74 9.36 21.61 -22.47
N ALA A 75 9.27 22.63 -21.62
CA ALA A 75 9.22 22.50 -20.18
C ALA A 75 7.83 21.98 -19.79
N THR A 76 7.62 20.67 -19.90
CA THR A 76 6.39 19.98 -19.44
C THR A 76 6.38 19.81 -17.91
N GLU A 77 7.56 19.88 -17.28
CA GLU A 77 7.76 19.62 -15.85
C GLU A 77 7.16 20.63 -14.86
N PRO A 78 7.23 21.97 -15.07
CA PRO A 78 6.61 22.91 -14.13
C PRO A 78 5.08 22.86 -14.16
N SER A 79 4.45 22.37 -15.24
CA SER A 79 2.99 22.16 -15.27
C SER A 79 2.54 20.97 -14.44
N SER A 80 3.24 19.83 -14.51
CA SER A 80 2.91 18.60 -13.79
C SER A 80 2.93 18.80 -12.27
N LEU A 81 4.01 19.39 -11.74
CA LEU A 81 4.10 19.72 -10.32
C LEU A 81 3.01 20.70 -9.85
N ASN A 82 2.59 21.63 -10.69
CA ASN A 82 1.49 22.55 -10.36
C ASN A 82 0.15 21.84 -10.25
N MET A 83 -0.08 20.79 -11.05
CA MET A 83 -1.27 19.95 -10.95
C MET A 83 -1.27 19.12 -9.67
N TYR A 84 -0.15 18.49 -9.32
CA TYR A 84 -0.02 17.81 -8.03
C TYR A 84 -0.15 18.76 -6.84
N ARG A 85 0.40 19.98 -6.96
CA ARG A 85 0.21 21.05 -5.96
C ARG A 85 -1.27 21.38 -5.77
N HIS A 86 -2.08 21.35 -6.83
CA HIS A 86 -3.51 21.55 -6.73
C HIS A 86 -4.19 20.44 -5.91
N VAL A 87 -3.79 19.18 -6.12
CA VAL A 87 -4.29 18.02 -5.36
C VAL A 87 -3.98 18.16 -3.88
N ILE A 88 -2.72 18.36 -3.50
CA ILE A 88 -2.32 18.41 -2.07
C ILE A 88 -2.91 19.63 -1.34
N ASN A 89 -3.16 20.75 -2.04
CA ASN A 89 -3.78 21.94 -1.44
C ASN A 89 -5.32 21.85 -1.33
N ASN A 90 -5.94 20.90 -2.03
CA ASN A 90 -7.40 20.74 -2.06
C ASN A 90 -7.79 19.24 -2.06
N PRO A 91 -7.24 18.41 -1.15
CA PRO A 91 -7.39 16.97 -1.23
C PRO A 91 -8.85 16.51 -1.09
N GLU A 92 -9.70 17.31 -0.45
CA GLU A 92 -11.14 17.06 -0.28
C GLU A 92 -11.93 17.11 -1.60
N LYS A 93 -11.38 17.73 -2.65
CA LYS A 93 -12.02 17.79 -3.98
C LYS A 93 -11.86 16.50 -4.78
N PHE A 94 -11.03 15.58 -4.31
CA PHE A 94 -10.70 14.34 -4.98
C PHE A 94 -11.22 13.15 -4.16
N PRO A 95 -12.49 12.74 -4.35
CA PRO A 95 -13.04 11.61 -3.64
C PRO A 95 -12.36 10.31 -4.07
N VAL A 96 -12.30 9.33 -3.17
CA VAL A 96 -11.78 7.99 -3.46
C VAL A 96 -12.64 7.33 -4.54
N LYS A 97 -12.04 6.99 -5.68
CA LYS A 97 -12.70 6.33 -6.82
C LYS A 97 -12.57 4.81 -6.74
N GLY A 98 -13.03 4.16 -5.68
CA GLY A 98 -12.88 2.70 -5.56
C GLY A 98 -13.66 2.10 -4.42
N ASN A 99 -13.61 0.77 -4.33
CA ASN A 99 -14.24 0.04 -3.23
C ASN A 99 -13.35 0.11 -1.98
N ALA A 100 -13.57 1.14 -1.16
CA ALA A 100 -12.96 1.27 0.17
C ALA A 100 -14.05 1.51 1.21
N SER A 101 -14.05 0.70 2.27
CA SER A 101 -14.86 0.95 3.46
C SER A 101 -13.96 1.51 4.55
N PHE A 102 -14.12 2.79 4.90
CA PHE A 102 -13.30 3.45 5.91
C PHE A 102 -14.08 4.55 6.64
N VAL A 103 -13.61 4.92 7.83
CA VAL A 103 -14.11 6.07 8.61
C VAL A 103 -13.05 7.16 8.56
N PRO A 104 -13.28 8.31 7.90
CA PRO A 104 -12.31 9.39 7.85
C PRO A 104 -12.05 9.98 9.25
N ARG A 105 -10.78 10.22 9.60
CA ARG A 105 -10.38 10.94 10.82
C ARG A 105 -10.09 12.43 10.59
N GLY A 106 -10.13 12.87 9.33
CA GLY A 106 -9.62 14.17 8.92
C GLY A 106 -8.11 14.13 8.75
N GLY A 107 -7.60 14.93 7.80
CA GLY A 107 -6.19 14.90 7.42
C GLY A 107 -5.91 14.04 6.20
N TYR A 108 -4.81 14.39 5.53
CA TYR A 108 -4.34 13.76 4.31
C TYR A 108 -2.82 13.74 4.32
N SER A 109 -2.27 12.66 3.81
CA SER A 109 -0.85 12.58 3.48
C SER A 109 -0.68 12.31 2.00
N TYR A 110 0.47 12.68 1.47
CA TYR A 110 0.85 12.37 0.10
C TYR A 110 2.25 11.78 0.04
N ALA A 111 2.52 11.11 -1.08
CA ALA A 111 3.85 10.70 -1.46
C ALA A 111 4.00 10.90 -2.98
N LEU A 112 5.23 11.12 -3.42
CA LEU A 112 5.59 11.01 -4.82
C LEU A 112 6.31 9.67 -5.00
N VAL A 113 5.97 8.91 -6.03
CA VAL A 113 6.53 7.59 -6.29
C VAL A 113 6.64 7.40 -7.80
N GLU A 114 7.81 6.99 -8.28
CA GLU A 114 7.95 6.51 -9.67
C GLU A 114 7.33 5.12 -9.78
N ALA A 115 6.19 5.00 -10.45
CA ALA A 115 5.44 3.76 -10.57
C ALA A 115 4.97 3.44 -12.00
N ALA A 116 5.17 4.34 -12.96
CA ALA A 116 4.90 4.09 -14.39
C ALA A 116 6.14 3.62 -15.17
N GLY A 117 7.34 3.94 -14.69
CA GLY A 117 8.60 3.62 -15.38
C GLY A 117 8.92 4.58 -16.52
N ASP A 118 8.35 5.78 -16.49
CA ASP A 118 8.55 6.87 -17.46
C ASP A 118 9.41 8.02 -16.89
N GLU A 119 9.99 7.82 -15.70
CA GLU A 119 10.81 8.78 -14.97
C GLU A 119 10.03 10.00 -14.43
N LEU A 120 8.70 9.99 -14.54
CA LEU A 120 7.80 10.95 -13.94
C LEU A 120 7.07 10.33 -12.74
N PRO A 121 7.07 11.00 -11.58
CA PRO A 121 6.41 10.43 -10.42
C PRO A 121 4.90 10.51 -10.51
N GLU A 122 4.26 9.51 -9.97
CA GLU A 122 2.86 9.55 -9.55
C GLU A 122 2.72 10.21 -8.19
N LEU A 123 1.63 10.94 -8.02
CA LEU A 123 1.19 11.42 -6.72
C LEU A 123 0.26 10.39 -6.10
N LEU A 124 0.65 9.89 -4.92
CA LEU A 124 -0.23 9.11 -4.05
C LEU A 124 -0.87 10.03 -3.03
N LEU A 125 -2.19 9.96 -2.88
CA LEU A 125 -2.93 10.70 -1.86
C LEU A 125 -3.63 9.73 -0.91
N MET A 126 -3.20 9.72 0.35
CA MET A 126 -3.78 8.95 1.42
C MET A 126 -4.81 9.79 2.19
N VAL A 127 -6.03 9.27 2.33
CA VAL A 127 -7.01 9.80 3.28
C VAL A 127 -6.82 9.12 4.63
N HIS A 128 -6.62 9.88 5.71
CA HIS A 128 -6.45 9.30 7.03
C HIS A 128 -7.75 8.64 7.51
N GLY A 129 -7.73 7.31 7.60
CA GLY A 129 -8.83 6.50 8.11
C GLY A 129 -8.64 6.09 9.56
N GLN A 130 -9.73 5.67 10.21
CA GLN A 130 -9.69 5.16 11.58
C GLN A 130 -8.88 3.86 11.71
N TRP A 131 -9.00 2.98 10.72
CA TRP A 131 -8.45 1.62 10.74
C TRP A 131 -7.64 1.33 9.49
N SER A 132 -8.20 1.74 8.34
CA SER A 132 -7.57 1.64 7.05
C SER A 132 -7.71 2.95 6.30
N SER A 133 -6.64 3.36 5.65
CA SER A 133 -6.52 4.59 4.88
C SER A 133 -6.51 4.25 3.39
N PRO A 134 -7.53 4.67 2.62
CA PRO A 134 -7.49 4.52 1.17
C PRO A 134 -6.48 5.46 0.54
N ILE A 135 -5.81 4.97 -0.49
CA ILE A 135 -4.80 5.67 -1.27
C ILE A 135 -5.29 5.78 -2.71
N SER A 136 -5.44 7.01 -3.19
CA SER A 136 -5.70 7.33 -4.59
C SER A 136 -4.39 7.57 -5.33
N VAL A 137 -4.32 7.16 -6.60
CA VAL A 137 -3.17 7.38 -7.48
C VAL A 137 -3.52 8.45 -8.50
N PHE A 138 -2.64 9.42 -8.66
CA PHE A 138 -2.72 10.47 -9.66
C PHE A 138 -1.49 10.41 -10.57
N THR A 139 -1.74 10.55 -11.87
CA THR A 139 -0.72 10.61 -12.91
C THR A 139 -0.99 11.81 -13.82
N ILE A 140 -0.03 12.13 -14.69
CA ILE A 140 -0.16 13.15 -15.72
C ILE A 140 -0.16 12.46 -17.08
N GLU A 141 -1.32 12.43 -17.74
CA GLU A 141 -1.50 11.85 -19.07
C GLU A 141 -1.85 12.97 -20.05
N ASP A 142 -1.17 13.03 -21.20
CA ASP A 142 -1.37 14.06 -22.24
C ASP A 142 -1.34 15.51 -21.69
N GLY A 143 -0.54 15.75 -20.65
CA GLY A 143 -0.43 17.05 -19.97
C GLY A 143 -1.60 17.40 -19.04
N GLY A 144 -2.50 16.45 -18.76
CA GLY A 144 -3.65 16.58 -17.88
C GLY A 144 -3.54 15.70 -16.62
N LEU A 145 -4.09 16.19 -15.51
CA LEU A 145 -4.17 15.42 -14.27
C LEU A 145 -5.24 14.32 -14.38
N VAL A 146 -4.82 13.07 -14.19
CA VAL A 146 -5.70 11.90 -14.17
C VAL A 146 -5.69 11.29 -12.77
N GLN A 147 -6.87 11.08 -12.20
CA GLN A 147 -7.06 10.29 -10.98
C GLN A 147 -7.56 8.90 -11.37
N ALA A 148 -6.75 7.87 -11.11
CA ALA A 148 -7.08 6.49 -11.41
C ALA A 148 -8.34 6.02 -10.65
N SER A 149 -9.13 5.19 -11.33
CA SER A 149 -10.24 4.43 -10.79
C SER A 149 -9.69 3.14 -10.17
N GLY A 150 -10.05 2.90 -8.92
CA GLY A 150 -9.44 1.91 -8.04
C GLY A 150 -8.86 2.60 -6.81
N VAL A 151 -8.47 1.78 -5.82
CA VAL A 151 -7.93 2.26 -4.56
C VAL A 151 -7.01 1.21 -3.99
N LEU A 152 -5.87 1.65 -3.46
CA LEU A 152 -5.01 0.83 -2.62
C LEU A 152 -5.34 1.11 -1.16
N ILE A 153 -5.12 0.14 -0.29
CA ILE A 153 -5.44 0.29 1.14
C ILE A 153 -4.17 0.11 1.97
N ASP A 154 -3.94 1.04 2.89
CA ASP A 154 -2.95 0.90 3.94
C ASP A 154 -3.65 0.82 5.31
N GLY A 155 -3.13 0.03 6.23
CA GLY A 155 -3.64 -0.10 7.60
C GLY A 155 -4.26 -1.46 7.90
N ALA A 156 -5.11 -1.50 8.91
CA ALA A 156 -5.77 -2.69 9.42
C ALA A 156 -7.27 -2.61 9.14
N PRO A 157 -7.76 -2.99 7.94
CA PRO A 157 -9.20 -3.05 7.71
C PRO A 157 -9.86 -3.90 8.80
N THR A 158 -11.06 -3.50 9.22
CA THR A 158 -11.85 -4.13 10.32
C THR A 158 -11.21 -4.14 11.70
N GLY A 159 -10.10 -3.41 11.92
CA GLY A 159 -9.43 -3.36 13.22
C GLY A 159 -8.81 -4.69 13.63
N GLY A 160 -8.77 -5.69 12.73
CA GLY A 160 -8.43 -7.05 13.09
C GLY A 160 -6.96 -7.40 13.06
N SER A 161 -6.63 -8.63 12.68
CA SER A 161 -5.26 -9.13 12.49
C SER A 161 -4.77 -9.01 11.06
N GLN A 162 -5.67 -8.74 10.10
CA GLN A 162 -5.31 -8.45 8.72
C GLN A 162 -4.65 -7.07 8.62
N ARG A 163 -3.55 -7.00 7.89
CA ARG A 163 -2.78 -5.79 7.64
C ARG A 163 -2.59 -5.65 6.15
N LEU A 164 -2.93 -4.48 5.66
CA LEU A 164 -2.64 -4.05 4.31
C LEU A 164 -1.54 -2.99 4.37
N ARG A 165 -0.58 -3.10 3.47
CA ARG A 165 0.50 -2.12 3.30
C ARG A 165 0.70 -1.82 1.82
N VAL A 166 0.92 -0.56 1.52
CA VAL A 166 1.31 -0.14 0.16
C VAL A 166 2.81 0.10 0.12
N LYS A 167 3.47 -0.52 -0.85
CA LYS A 167 4.90 -0.38 -1.11
C LYS A 167 5.10 0.04 -2.55
N GLY A 168 6.15 0.77 -2.88
CA GLY A 168 6.48 1.00 -4.29
C GLY A 168 7.38 -0.10 -4.83
N SER A 169 7.49 -0.16 -6.15
CA SER A 169 8.46 -0.97 -6.88
C SER A 169 9.75 -0.18 -7.10
N ARG A 170 10.90 -0.69 -6.65
CA ARG A 170 12.20 -0.03 -6.89
C ARG A 170 12.54 0.04 -8.37
N SER A 171 12.03 -0.89 -9.16
CA SER A 171 12.17 -0.90 -10.62
C SER A 171 11.24 0.07 -11.35
N GLY A 172 10.35 0.78 -10.64
CA GLY A 172 9.35 1.67 -11.25
C GLY A 172 8.20 0.92 -11.93
N SER A 173 8.01 -0.37 -11.62
CA SER A 173 7.00 -1.20 -12.31
C SER A 173 5.57 -1.03 -11.78
N GLY A 174 5.38 -0.23 -10.72
CA GLY A 174 4.08 -0.04 -10.08
C GLY A 174 4.14 0.06 -8.57
N LEU A 175 2.99 -0.23 -7.94
CA LEU A 175 2.78 -0.23 -6.49
C LEU A 175 2.39 -1.63 -6.03
N TYR A 176 3.02 -2.14 -4.98
CA TYR A 176 2.63 -3.38 -4.34
C TYR A 176 1.59 -3.13 -3.25
N GLN A 177 0.49 -3.90 -3.27
CA GLN A 177 -0.33 -4.09 -2.08
C GLN A 177 0.07 -5.40 -1.42
N VAL A 178 0.53 -5.30 -0.18
CA VAL A 178 0.86 -6.44 0.68
C VAL A 178 -0.30 -6.68 1.63
N ASP A 179 -0.83 -7.89 1.61
CA ASP A 179 -1.77 -8.40 2.59
C ASP A 179 -1.05 -9.41 3.49
N HIS A 180 -1.06 -9.16 4.79
CA HIS A 180 -0.50 -10.10 5.76
C HIS A 180 -1.33 -10.16 7.02
N HIS A 181 -1.19 -11.26 7.74
CA HIS A 181 -1.79 -11.43 9.05
C HIS A 181 -0.69 -11.26 10.10
N SER A 182 -0.91 -10.48 11.17
CA SER A 182 0.11 -10.18 12.21
C SER A 182 0.73 -11.42 12.87
N LEU A 183 0.09 -12.58 12.72
CA LEU A 183 0.50 -13.87 13.30
C LEU A 183 1.28 -14.75 12.31
N SER A 184 1.14 -14.48 11.02
CA SER A 184 1.87 -15.21 9.99
C SER A 184 3.10 -14.41 9.62
N GLY A 185 4.29 -15.00 9.74
CA GLY A 185 5.49 -14.45 9.10
C GLY A 185 5.45 -14.50 7.56
N GLN A 186 4.25 -14.61 6.97
CA GLN A 186 4.00 -14.65 5.53
C GLN A 186 3.13 -13.46 5.15
N GLY A 187 3.51 -12.79 4.06
CA GLY A 187 2.70 -11.78 3.40
C GLY A 187 2.41 -12.22 1.97
N VAL A 188 1.33 -11.70 1.41
CA VAL A 188 0.90 -11.90 0.03
C VAL A 188 1.02 -10.56 -0.68
N SER A 189 1.91 -10.46 -1.67
CA SER A 189 2.12 -9.24 -2.46
C SER A 189 1.39 -9.33 -3.79
N THR A 190 0.72 -8.26 -4.20
CA THR A 190 0.20 -8.09 -5.56
C THR A 190 0.72 -6.78 -6.13
N LEU A 191 1.36 -6.83 -7.29
CA LEU A 191 1.77 -5.63 -8.03
C LEU A 191 0.56 -5.04 -8.74
N PHE A 192 0.35 -3.74 -8.56
CA PHE A 192 -0.63 -2.94 -9.25
C PHE A 192 0.06 -1.94 -10.19
N GLY A 193 -0.41 -1.91 -11.42
CA GLY A 193 -0.12 -0.85 -12.38
C GLY A 193 -1.35 0.03 -12.57
N PHE A 194 -1.19 1.12 -13.31
CA PHE A 194 -2.27 2.01 -13.68
C PHE A 194 -2.13 2.39 -15.15
N SER A 195 -3.23 2.33 -15.88
CA SER A 195 -3.33 2.73 -17.28
C SER A 195 -4.79 3.02 -17.59
N ASP A 196 -5.07 3.88 -18.57
CA ASP A 196 -6.42 4.19 -19.02
C ASP A 196 -7.34 4.57 -17.83
N GLU A 197 -6.86 5.47 -16.97
CA GLU A 197 -7.53 5.90 -15.73
C GLU A 197 -7.92 4.75 -14.79
N THR A 198 -7.26 3.59 -14.83
CA THR A 198 -7.65 2.40 -14.05
C THR A 198 -6.45 1.79 -13.35
N LEU A 199 -6.59 1.56 -12.04
CA LEU A 199 -5.66 0.75 -11.25
C LEU A 199 -6.01 -0.74 -11.44
N TYR A 200 -5.04 -1.54 -11.88
CA TYR A 200 -5.24 -2.96 -12.17
C TYR A 200 -4.13 -3.82 -11.56
N ALA A 201 -4.45 -5.07 -11.22
CA ALA A 201 -3.46 -6.04 -10.78
C ALA A 201 -2.58 -6.45 -11.97
N ALA A 202 -1.33 -5.97 -11.97
CA ALA A 202 -0.33 -6.26 -13.00
C ALA A 202 0.34 -7.63 -12.80
N SER A 203 0.30 -8.16 -11.57
CA SER A 203 0.75 -9.52 -11.25
C SER A 203 -0.35 -10.35 -10.58
N GLY A 204 -0.13 -11.67 -10.53
CA GLY A 204 -0.81 -12.51 -9.56
C GLY A 204 -0.32 -12.23 -8.12
N ALA A 205 -1.08 -12.71 -7.15
CA ALA A 205 -0.72 -12.64 -5.73
C ALA A 205 0.41 -13.64 -5.42
N GLU A 206 1.50 -13.16 -4.83
CA GLU A 206 2.69 -13.95 -4.50
C GLU A 206 2.98 -13.95 -3.00
N SER A 207 3.12 -15.15 -2.42
CA SER A 207 3.46 -15.31 -1.00
C SER A 207 4.96 -15.15 -0.77
N TYR A 208 5.34 -14.44 0.29
CA TYR A 208 6.73 -14.29 0.70
C TYR A 208 6.87 -14.24 2.23
N ASN A 209 8.08 -14.52 2.72
CA ASN A 209 8.38 -14.36 4.14
C ASN A 209 8.57 -12.88 4.47
N MET A 210 7.78 -12.34 5.40
CA MET A 210 7.86 -10.93 5.77
C MET A 210 9.23 -10.51 6.33
N ALA A 211 9.96 -11.43 6.98
CA ALA A 211 11.32 -11.21 7.45
C ALA A 211 12.36 -11.18 6.31
N SER A 212 11.95 -11.48 5.08
CA SER A 212 12.78 -11.45 3.88
C SER A 212 11.96 -10.91 2.71
N PRO A 213 11.58 -9.62 2.74
CA PRO A 213 10.74 -9.03 1.71
C PRO A 213 11.45 -9.08 0.34
N PRO A 214 10.69 -9.20 -0.77
CA PRO A 214 11.25 -9.10 -2.11
C PRO A 214 12.10 -7.85 -2.27
N ALA A 215 13.25 -7.99 -2.92
CA ALA A 215 14.22 -6.90 -3.07
C ALA A 215 13.64 -5.67 -3.79
N ASP A 216 12.63 -5.87 -4.63
CA ASP A 216 11.97 -4.79 -5.38
C ASP A 216 10.96 -4.00 -4.53
N HIS A 217 10.53 -4.52 -3.38
CA HIS A 217 9.69 -3.76 -2.47
C HIS A 217 10.49 -2.64 -1.80
N HIS A 218 9.90 -1.46 -1.68
CA HIS A 218 10.42 -0.41 -0.81
C HIS A 218 9.28 0.31 -0.08
N GLU A 219 9.59 0.84 1.09
CA GLU A 219 8.63 1.61 1.90
C GLU A 219 8.36 2.98 1.28
N ILE A 220 7.07 3.35 1.28
CA ILE A 220 6.64 4.69 0.89
C ILE A 220 6.67 5.57 2.15
N VAL A 221 7.28 6.73 2.04
CA VAL A 221 7.27 7.72 3.12
C VAL A 221 6.22 8.77 2.83
N TRP A 222 5.30 8.90 3.78
CA TRP A 222 4.14 9.78 3.70
C TRP A 222 4.46 11.15 4.30
N THR A 223 4.11 12.20 3.56
CA THR A 223 4.26 13.60 3.98
C THR A 223 2.88 14.20 4.22
N ASP A 224 2.70 14.98 5.28
CA ASP A 224 1.44 15.69 5.51
C ASP A 224 1.17 16.68 4.36
N THR A 225 -0.08 16.79 3.91
CA THR A 225 -0.45 17.70 2.80
C THR A 225 -0.22 19.19 3.10
N SER A 226 -0.07 19.58 4.37
CA SER A 226 0.34 20.94 4.77
C SER A 226 1.83 21.23 4.55
N ASP A 227 2.66 20.21 4.31
CA ASP A 227 4.08 20.34 3.99
C ASP A 227 4.33 20.01 2.51
N ALA A 228 4.58 21.03 1.69
CA ALA A 228 4.87 20.84 0.26
C ALA A 228 6.34 20.47 -0.05
N SER A 229 7.20 20.28 0.97
CA SER A 229 8.65 20.16 0.79
C SER A 229 9.07 19.04 -0.16
N VAL A 230 8.44 17.86 -0.09
CA VAL A 230 8.76 16.74 -0.99
C VAL A 230 8.43 17.10 -2.44
N LEU A 231 7.32 17.80 -2.67
CA LEU A 231 6.91 18.23 -4.01
C LEU A 231 7.83 19.31 -4.56
N GLU A 232 8.29 20.23 -3.71
CA GLU A 232 9.20 21.32 -4.08
C GLU A 232 10.65 20.87 -4.27
N SER A 233 11.03 19.76 -3.63
CA SER A 233 12.38 19.18 -3.75
C SER A 233 12.58 18.37 -5.03
N TRP A 234 11.50 18.00 -5.73
CA TRP A 234 11.62 17.24 -6.98
C TRP A 234 12.29 18.07 -8.07
N SER A 235 13.37 17.52 -8.61
CA SER A 235 14.27 18.22 -9.54
C SER A 235 14.15 17.73 -10.99
N GLY A 236 13.14 16.92 -11.30
CA GLY A 236 12.90 16.35 -12.62
C GLY A 236 13.25 14.86 -12.75
N PRO A 237 13.16 14.32 -13.99
CA PRO A 237 13.47 12.93 -14.30
C PRO A 237 14.84 12.46 -13.78
N GLY A 238 14.89 11.23 -13.26
CA GLY A 238 16.08 10.65 -12.63
C GLY A 238 16.34 11.11 -11.19
N SER A 239 15.51 12.02 -10.63
CA SER A 239 15.47 12.24 -9.19
C SER A 239 14.91 10.98 -8.53
N ILE A 240 15.67 10.37 -7.61
CA ILE A 240 15.16 9.23 -6.83
C ILE A 240 14.08 9.78 -5.92
N ILE A 241 12.81 9.55 -6.29
CA ILE A 241 11.71 9.82 -5.39
C ILE A 241 11.32 8.55 -4.67
N TYR A 242 11.80 8.42 -3.44
CA TYR A 242 11.22 7.62 -2.37
C TYR A 242 11.60 8.35 -1.08
N GLY A 243 10.64 8.80 -0.26
CA GLY A 243 10.83 9.83 0.78
C GLY A 243 11.77 9.52 1.95
N GLN A 244 13.02 9.16 1.68
CA GLN A 244 14.08 9.10 2.65
C GLN A 244 14.52 10.53 3.01
N PRO A 245 14.78 10.86 4.30
CA PRO A 245 15.59 12.03 4.62
C PRO A 245 16.90 11.98 3.81
N PRO A 246 17.48 13.15 3.44
CA PRO A 246 18.61 13.21 2.52
C PRO A 246 19.72 12.26 2.95
N ALA A 247 20.34 11.61 1.97
CA ALA A 247 21.53 10.80 2.18
C ALA A 247 22.57 11.65 2.93
N ALA A 248 22.71 11.41 4.23
CA ALA A 248 23.96 11.70 4.91
C ALA A 248 25.01 10.85 4.18
N SER A 249 25.90 11.55 3.47
CA SER A 249 27.22 11.17 2.93
C SER A 249 27.53 9.67 2.87
N GLU A 250 27.88 9.19 1.67
CA GLU A 250 28.63 7.96 1.32
C GLU A 250 28.66 6.79 2.34
N PRO A 251 28.42 5.54 1.90
CA PRO A 251 28.52 4.39 2.78
C PRO A 251 29.93 4.32 3.38
N LYS A 252 30.04 4.67 4.66
CA LYS A 252 31.18 4.29 5.47
C LYS A 252 31.28 2.76 5.32
N PRO A 253 32.46 2.20 4.97
CA PRO A 253 32.63 0.76 4.78
C PRO A 253 32.02 0.02 5.97
N PRO A 254 31.47 -1.19 5.74
CA PRO A 254 30.63 -1.89 6.70
C PRO A 254 31.34 -1.83 8.04
N SER A 255 30.80 -1.00 8.93
CA SER A 255 31.26 -1.02 10.30
C SER A 255 30.81 -2.39 10.76
N GLU A 256 31.77 -3.31 10.80
CA GLU A 256 31.67 -4.60 11.44
C GLU A 256 30.75 -4.41 12.64
N SER A 257 29.61 -5.10 12.61
CA SER A 257 28.93 -5.58 13.79
C SER A 257 29.33 -4.80 15.04
N SER A 258 28.83 -3.58 15.18
CA SER A 258 28.56 -3.09 16.52
C SER A 258 27.46 -4.02 17.00
N GLN A 259 27.88 -5.13 17.61
CA GLN A 259 27.20 -5.64 18.78
C GLN A 259 26.71 -4.40 19.50
N ALA A 260 25.38 -4.22 19.52
CA ALA A 260 24.80 -3.25 20.41
C ALA A 260 25.32 -3.63 21.79
N GLU A 261 26.29 -2.86 22.25
CA GLU A 261 26.70 -2.84 23.63
C GLU A 261 25.46 -2.34 24.38
N ASP A 262 24.73 -3.30 24.94
CA ASP A 262 24.10 -3.18 26.26
C ASP A 262 23.30 -1.89 26.52
N SER A 263 22.48 -1.46 25.55
CA SER A 263 21.31 -0.64 25.88
C SER A 263 20.08 -1.54 25.86
N ASP A 264 19.71 -2.05 27.03
CA ASP A 264 18.51 -2.87 27.26
C ASP A 264 17.19 -2.19 26.84
N ILE A 265 17.19 -0.95 26.34
CA ILE A 265 15.99 -0.17 26.01
C ILE A 265 15.71 -0.22 24.50
N GLN A 266 14.52 -0.68 24.13
CA GLN A 266 13.97 -0.60 22.78
C GLN A 266 12.88 0.47 22.66
N GLN A 267 12.81 1.13 21.51
CA GLN A 267 11.77 2.13 21.23
C GLN A 267 10.71 1.60 20.25
N PHE A 268 9.45 1.83 20.59
CA PHE A 268 8.30 1.54 19.74
C PHE A 268 7.53 2.82 19.50
N THR A 269 7.29 3.12 18.22
CA THR A 269 6.50 4.28 17.81
C THR A 269 5.35 3.80 16.95
N GLY A 270 4.15 4.27 17.25
CA GLY A 270 2.95 3.79 16.61
C GLY A 270 1.69 4.47 17.09
N VAL A 271 0.56 4.12 16.48
CA VAL A 271 -0.77 4.61 16.87
C VAL A 271 -1.42 3.61 17.81
N VAL A 272 -1.96 4.10 18.93
CA VAL A 272 -2.64 3.27 19.92
C VAL A 272 -4.11 3.07 19.53
N TYR A 273 -4.58 1.83 19.65
CA TYR A 273 -5.94 1.42 19.35
C TYR A 273 -6.50 0.55 20.46
N GLU A 274 -7.81 0.62 20.64
CA GLU A 274 -8.58 -0.36 21.39
C GLU A 274 -9.27 -1.28 20.39
N LYS A 275 -9.10 -2.59 20.54
CA LYS A 275 -9.63 -3.63 19.65
C LYS A 275 -10.38 -4.68 20.44
N THR A 276 -11.53 -5.08 19.92
CA THR A 276 -12.29 -6.20 20.44
C THR A 276 -11.62 -7.53 20.08
N ALA A 277 -11.90 -8.59 20.85
CA ALA A 277 -11.49 -9.95 20.54
C ALA A 277 -12.01 -10.40 19.15
N GLN A 278 -13.21 -9.97 18.77
CA GLN A 278 -13.77 -10.23 17.45
C GLN A 278 -12.93 -9.61 16.34
N GLU A 279 -12.52 -8.35 16.51
CA GLU A 279 -11.65 -7.68 15.54
C GLU A 279 -10.33 -8.44 15.45
N LEU A 280 -9.63 -8.68 16.57
CA LEU A 280 -8.34 -9.39 16.59
C LEU A 280 -8.36 -10.79 15.96
N MET A 281 -9.53 -11.44 15.95
CA MET A 281 -9.74 -12.77 15.36
C MET A 281 -10.35 -12.73 13.96
N ASP A 282 -10.58 -11.56 13.38
CA ASP A 282 -11.26 -11.35 12.09
C ASP A 282 -12.62 -12.08 12.02
N GLY A 283 -13.38 -11.99 13.11
CA GLY A 283 -14.67 -12.68 13.25
C GLY A 283 -14.59 -14.20 13.46
N GLY A 284 -13.38 -14.76 13.60
CA GLY A 284 -13.13 -16.15 13.96
C GLY A 284 -13.49 -16.49 15.42
N GLU A 285 -13.41 -17.77 15.76
CA GLU A 285 -13.58 -18.21 17.16
C GLU A 285 -12.42 -17.71 18.02
N THR A 286 -12.72 -17.26 19.23
CA THR A 286 -11.71 -16.85 20.21
C THR A 286 -11.00 -18.09 20.78
N PRO A 287 -9.67 -18.03 20.96
CA PRO A 287 -8.84 -19.19 21.25
C PRO A 287 -9.16 -19.87 22.60
N ASN A 288 -9.61 -19.12 23.60
CA ASN A 288 -9.96 -19.61 24.93
C ASN A 288 -11.45 -19.40 25.26
N GLY A 289 -12.28 -19.04 24.27
CA GLY A 289 -13.70 -18.74 24.47
C GLY A 289 -13.94 -17.38 25.13
N GLU A 290 -13.00 -16.44 24.97
CA GLU A 290 -13.16 -15.04 25.35
C GLU A 290 -14.42 -14.42 24.71
N PRO A 291 -15.16 -13.54 25.41
CA PRO A 291 -16.24 -12.77 24.81
C PRO A 291 -15.76 -11.99 23.59
N TRP A 292 -16.58 -11.95 22.54
CA TRP A 292 -16.25 -11.25 21.29
C TRP A 292 -16.02 -9.75 21.48
N ASP A 293 -16.64 -9.14 22.49
CA ASP A 293 -16.53 -7.73 22.85
C ASP A 293 -15.46 -7.44 23.90
N GLU A 294 -14.64 -8.43 24.29
CA GLU A 294 -13.49 -8.21 25.18
C GLU A 294 -12.49 -7.25 24.51
N LEU A 295 -12.10 -6.18 25.23
CA LEU A 295 -11.27 -5.11 24.68
C LEU A 295 -9.79 -5.32 25.04
N HIS A 296 -8.93 -5.06 24.06
CA HIS A 296 -7.48 -5.08 24.19
C HIS A 296 -6.89 -3.81 23.61
N ILE A 297 -5.91 -3.23 24.31
CA ILE A 297 -5.20 -2.04 23.83
C ILE A 297 -3.91 -2.49 23.13
N VAL A 298 -3.72 -2.02 21.91
CA VAL A 298 -2.56 -2.32 21.08
C VAL A 298 -1.95 -1.05 20.52
N MET A 299 -0.67 -1.09 20.20
CA MET A 299 0.00 -0.07 19.40
C MET A 299 0.42 -0.69 18.07
N GLU A 300 -0.12 -0.18 16.98
CA GLU A 300 0.32 -0.52 15.63
C GLU A 300 1.58 0.28 15.29
N LEU A 301 2.66 -0.42 14.96
CA LEU A 301 3.97 0.19 14.78
C LEU A 301 4.10 0.87 13.42
N ASP A 302 4.68 2.07 13.43
CA ASP A 302 5.08 2.79 12.21
C ASP A 302 6.15 2.03 11.43
N ASN A 303 7.06 1.38 12.15
CA ASN A 303 8.18 0.62 11.59
C ASN A 303 8.18 -0.83 12.11
N PRO A 304 7.39 -1.72 11.50
CA PRO A 304 7.42 -3.14 11.79
C PRO A 304 8.82 -3.73 11.59
N ARG A 305 9.27 -4.55 12.56
CA ARG A 305 10.63 -5.10 12.54
C ARG A 305 10.73 -6.39 13.35
N ASP A 306 11.84 -7.10 13.16
CA ASP A 306 12.19 -8.20 14.04
C ASP A 306 12.56 -7.70 15.43
N VAL A 307 11.89 -8.25 16.45
CA VAL A 307 12.14 -7.96 17.86
C VAL A 307 12.52 -9.25 18.56
N THR A 308 13.61 -9.21 19.31
CA THR A 308 13.99 -10.28 20.23
C THR A 308 13.42 -9.99 21.60
N ALA A 309 12.66 -10.94 22.16
CA ALA A 309 12.11 -10.85 23.51
C ALA A 309 12.06 -12.24 24.16
N VAL A 310 11.81 -12.29 25.47
CA VAL A 310 11.59 -13.56 26.17
C VAL A 310 10.26 -14.16 25.70
N ASN A 311 10.20 -15.47 25.47
CA ASN A 311 8.93 -16.18 25.28
C ASN A 311 8.52 -16.91 26.57
N TYR A 312 9.37 -17.83 27.02
CA TYR A 312 9.14 -18.66 28.20
C TYR A 312 10.42 -18.83 29.02
N GLY A 313 10.32 -18.73 30.35
CA GLY A 313 11.49 -18.79 31.23
C GLY A 313 12.54 -17.75 30.83
N THR A 314 13.72 -18.23 30.42
CA THR A 314 14.83 -17.43 29.88
C THR A 314 15.02 -17.59 28.36
N ASN A 315 14.12 -18.31 27.69
CA ASN A 315 14.18 -18.53 26.25
C ASN A 315 13.86 -17.23 25.51
N LYS A 316 14.83 -16.73 24.74
CA LYS A 316 14.71 -15.57 23.87
C LYS A 316 14.38 -16.03 22.46
N VAL A 317 13.38 -15.42 21.84
CA VAL A 317 13.01 -15.65 20.44
C VAL A 317 12.95 -14.32 19.71
N THR A 318 13.31 -14.34 18.43
CA THR A 318 13.14 -13.22 17.52
C THR A 318 11.91 -13.46 16.66
N ARG A 319 11.01 -12.49 16.59
CA ARG A 319 9.82 -12.53 15.73
C ARG A 319 9.62 -11.17 15.08
N PHE A 320 9.01 -11.17 13.90
CA PHE A 320 8.53 -9.96 13.27
C PHE A 320 7.37 -9.39 14.10
N VAL A 321 7.44 -8.09 14.38
CA VAL A 321 6.47 -7.35 15.20
C VAL A 321 6.03 -6.12 14.41
N ASP A 322 4.75 -6.06 14.10
CA ASP A 322 4.06 -4.91 13.51
C ASP A 322 3.01 -4.30 14.46
N GLU A 323 2.72 -4.98 15.56
CA GLU A 323 1.81 -4.55 16.62
C GLU A 323 2.34 -5.03 17.98
N VAL A 324 2.21 -4.18 18.99
CA VAL A 324 2.50 -4.53 20.38
C VAL A 324 1.23 -4.45 21.22
N ALA A 325 1.01 -5.44 22.08
CA ALA A 325 -0.06 -5.43 23.07
C ALA A 325 0.38 -4.62 24.28
N LEU A 326 -0.38 -3.57 24.61
CA LEU A 326 -0.11 -2.69 25.74
C LEU A 326 -0.89 -3.21 26.95
N ILE A 327 -0.18 -3.83 27.89
CA ILE A 327 -0.81 -4.47 29.04
C ILE A 327 -1.00 -3.45 30.16
N SER A 328 -2.23 -3.32 30.65
CA SER A 328 -2.56 -2.65 31.91
C SER A 328 -2.89 -3.72 32.94
N ASP A 329 -2.03 -3.94 33.93
CA ASP A 329 -2.39 -4.72 35.13
C ASP A 329 -3.08 -3.83 36.19
N GLU A 330 -3.47 -4.39 37.35
CA GLU A 330 -4.23 -3.67 38.38
C GLU A 330 -3.54 -2.38 38.90
N ASN A 331 -2.22 -2.24 38.73
CA ASN A 331 -1.47 -1.03 39.08
C ASN A 331 -0.73 -0.44 37.88
N GLY A 332 -1.07 -0.90 36.68
CA GLY A 332 -0.38 -0.58 35.44
C GLY A 332 -0.76 0.79 34.91
N TYR A 333 -0.01 1.22 33.91
CA TYR A 333 -0.31 2.45 33.20
C TYR A 333 -1.65 2.34 32.47
N ASP A 334 -2.47 3.38 32.56
CA ASP A 334 -3.75 3.46 31.85
C ASP A 334 -3.49 3.86 30.38
N TRP A 335 -3.39 2.88 29.50
CA TRP A 335 -3.17 3.12 28.07
C TRP A 335 -4.38 3.72 27.36
N SER A 336 -5.58 3.70 27.97
CA SER A 336 -6.81 4.19 27.34
C SER A 336 -6.75 5.69 27.03
N GLN A 337 -5.93 6.44 27.77
CA GLN A 337 -5.71 7.88 27.55
C GLN A 337 -5.02 8.20 26.22
N HIS A 338 -4.39 7.22 25.57
CA HIS A 338 -3.68 7.39 24.30
C HIS A 338 -4.42 6.83 23.09
N ILE A 339 -5.64 6.30 23.24
CA ILE A 339 -6.40 5.76 22.10
C ILE A 339 -6.51 6.80 20.99
N GLY A 340 -6.10 6.41 19.78
CA GLY A 340 -6.06 7.25 18.57
C GLY A 340 -4.84 8.17 18.46
N GLN A 341 -3.95 8.21 19.46
CA GLN A 341 -2.74 9.02 19.44
C GLN A 341 -1.56 8.21 18.90
N ARG A 342 -0.68 8.90 18.18
CA ARG A 342 0.65 8.40 17.83
C ARG A 342 1.61 8.74 18.97
N ILE A 343 2.17 7.72 19.62
CA ILE A 343 3.10 7.89 20.74
C ILE A 343 4.42 7.15 20.47
N THR A 344 5.46 7.50 21.21
CA THR A 344 6.70 6.73 21.28
C THR A 344 6.93 6.25 22.71
N ILE A 345 7.16 4.95 22.89
CA ILE A 345 7.52 4.35 24.18
C ILE A 345 8.94 3.80 24.14
N SER A 346 9.67 3.97 25.24
CA SER A 346 10.96 3.34 25.48
C SER A 346 10.80 2.23 26.52
N VAL A 347 11.20 1.00 26.18
CA VAL A 347 10.88 -0.21 26.94
C VAL A 347 12.14 -1.01 27.19
N VAL A 348 12.41 -1.38 28.45
CA VAL A 348 13.54 -2.27 28.77
C VAL A 348 13.24 -3.72 28.38
N PHE A 349 14.28 -4.49 28.05
CA PHE A 349 14.18 -5.87 27.56
C PHE A 349 13.31 -6.77 28.44
N ASP A 350 13.44 -6.64 29.77
CA ASP A 350 12.71 -7.45 30.74
C ASP A 350 11.20 -7.16 30.79
N GLN A 351 10.77 -6.03 30.22
CA GLN A 351 9.36 -5.62 30.15
C GLN A 351 8.69 -6.02 28.84
N MET A 352 9.40 -6.77 28.00
CA MET A 352 8.91 -7.26 26.71
C MET A 352 8.84 -8.80 26.71
N ARG A 353 7.67 -9.36 26.39
CA ARG A 353 7.51 -10.81 26.30
C ARG A 353 6.59 -11.22 25.16
N PHE A 354 6.98 -12.25 24.43
CA PHE A 354 6.06 -13.00 23.59
C PHE A 354 5.30 -14.02 24.43
N PRO A 355 3.96 -14.10 24.31
CA PRO A 355 3.23 -15.11 25.04
C PRO A 355 3.56 -16.52 24.59
N SER A 356 3.49 -17.43 25.55
CA SER A 356 3.55 -18.88 25.32
C SER A 356 2.16 -19.52 25.25
N ASP A 357 1.12 -18.77 25.61
CA ASP A 357 -0.29 -19.16 25.57
C ASP A 357 -0.99 -18.61 24.34
N ALA A 358 -2.27 -18.97 24.19
CA ALA A 358 -3.14 -18.50 23.13
C ALA A 358 -3.99 -17.31 23.59
N SER A 359 -3.55 -16.48 24.54
CA SER A 359 -4.34 -15.30 24.91
C SER A 359 -4.29 -14.23 23.82
N LEU A 360 -5.34 -13.42 23.77
CA LEU A 360 -5.43 -12.27 22.89
C LEU A 360 -4.63 -11.06 23.41
N PRO A 361 -4.11 -10.20 22.51
CA PRO A 361 -3.90 -10.44 21.08
C PRO A 361 -2.94 -11.61 20.84
N LEU A 362 -3.33 -12.56 19.98
CA LEU A 362 -2.61 -13.81 19.79
C LEU A 362 -1.13 -13.54 19.49
N GLY A 363 -0.20 -14.16 20.21
CA GLY A 363 1.22 -14.14 19.85
C GLY A 363 1.92 -12.78 19.86
N ALA A 364 1.20 -11.67 20.08
CA ALA A 364 1.70 -10.31 20.00
C ALA A 364 2.75 -10.04 21.08
N LEU A 365 3.68 -9.13 20.78
CA LEU A 365 4.65 -8.70 21.78
C LEU A 365 3.92 -7.95 22.90
N ARG A 366 3.98 -8.46 24.13
CA ARG A 366 3.40 -7.80 25.31
C ARG A 366 4.40 -6.84 25.91
N ILE A 367 3.96 -5.61 26.13
CA ILE A 367 4.67 -4.57 26.88
C ILE A 367 3.99 -4.43 28.24
N PHE A 368 4.75 -4.69 29.31
CA PHE A 368 4.24 -4.62 30.69
C PHE A 368 4.54 -3.29 31.37
N ASP A 369 5.66 -2.66 31.01
CA ASP A 369 6.10 -1.39 31.59
C ASP A 369 7.02 -0.66 30.60
N PHE A 370 7.26 0.63 30.84
CA PHE A 370 8.09 1.49 30.00
C PHE A 370 8.88 2.48 30.85
N THR A 371 10.01 2.95 30.33
CA THR A 371 10.85 3.96 31.00
C THR A 371 10.49 5.38 30.61
N GLN A 372 9.94 5.58 29.40
CA GLN A 372 9.57 6.89 28.87
C GLN A 372 8.44 6.76 27.85
N ILE A 373 7.56 7.76 27.80
CA ILE A 373 6.50 7.94 26.81
C ILE A 373 6.52 9.38 26.30
N GLU A 374 6.41 9.56 24.98
CA GLU A 374 6.36 10.84 24.27
C GLU A 374 5.17 10.93 23.33
#